data_AF-A0A523RZL3-F1
#
_entry.id   AF-A0A523RZL3-F1
#
_cell.length_a   1.000
_cell.length_b   1.000
_cell.length_c   1.000
_cell.angle_alpha   90.00
_cell.angle_beta   90.00
_cell.angle_gamma   90.00
#
_symmetry.space_group_name_H-M   'P 1'
#
loop_
_entity.id
_entity.type
_entity.pdbx_description
1 polymer ?
#
loop_
_entity_poly.entity_id
_entity_poly.type
_entity_poly.pdbx_seq_one_letter_code
_entity_poly.pdbx_strand_id
1 'polypeptide(L)'
;MIFMLTAWYPYPKTKEVVEKTVSASQLPDYIKKWQAFGTPDGNNGMKVYNLIMVEKDKTDEALIFISKLQSEFTVIDGYVWKIEPCMGVQDALKVLEID
;
A
#
# COMPACT_ATOMS: atom_id res chain seq x y z
N MET A 1 -8.98 -1.23 10.85
CA MET A 1 -7.88 -2.09 10.38
C MET A 1 -6.78 -1.21 9.77
N ILE A 2 -5.51 -1.60 9.87
CA ILE A 2 -4.40 -0.89 9.21
C ILE A 2 -3.76 -1.86 8.22
N PHE A 3 -3.49 -1.40 7.01
CA PHE A 3 -2.65 -2.11 6.05
C PHE A 3 -1.39 -1.32 5.74
N MET A 4 -0.28 -2.03 5.61
CA MET A 4 0.94 -1.53 4.97
C MET A 4 0.97 -2.06 3.55
N LEU A 5 0.86 -1.17 2.57
CA LEU A 5 1.13 -1.48 1.17
C LEU A 5 2.53 -0.97 0.83
N THR A 6 3.40 -1.88 0.37
CA THR A 6 4.73 -1.52 -0.14
C THR A 6 4.78 -1.83 -1.63
N ALA A 7 5.26 -0.88 -2.43
CA ALA A 7 5.49 -1.05 -3.87
C ALA A 7 6.91 -0.65 -4.25
N TRP A 8 7.45 -1.26 -5.29
CA TRP A 8 8.76 -0.96 -5.88
C TRP A 8 8.63 -0.83 -7.38
N TYR A 9 9.43 0.05 -7.97
CA TYR A 9 9.54 0.17 -9.42
C TYR A 9 10.89 0.79 -9.84
N PRO A 10 11.43 0.44 -11.02
CA PRO A 10 12.67 1.02 -11.54
C PRO A 10 12.56 2.53 -11.81
N TYR A 11 13.65 3.30 -11.66
CA TYR A 11 13.64 4.75 -11.96
C TYR A 11 13.10 5.11 -13.34
N PRO A 12 13.46 4.40 -14.44
CA PRO A 12 12.92 4.69 -15.77
C PRO A 12 11.39 4.58 -15.87
N LYS A 13 10.76 3.86 -14.92
CA LYS A 13 9.31 3.66 -14.85
C LYS A 13 8.56 4.69 -14.01
N THR A 14 9.26 5.63 -13.37
CA THR A 14 8.66 6.63 -12.49
C THR A 14 7.52 7.40 -13.15
N LYS A 15 7.70 7.84 -14.40
CA LYS A 15 6.67 8.59 -15.12
C LYS A 15 5.41 7.76 -15.34
N GLU A 16 5.56 6.51 -15.78
CA GLU A 16 4.47 5.56 -16.02
C GLU A 16 3.66 5.27 -14.74
N VAL A 17 4.36 5.12 -13.61
CA VAL A 17 3.73 4.93 -12.29
C VAL A 17 2.97 6.18 -11.83
N VAL A 18 3.55 7.37 -11.99
CA VAL A 18 2.89 8.63 -11.61
C VAL A 18 1.62 8.86 -12.44
N GLU A 19 1.67 8.64 -13.75
CA GLU A 19 0.51 8.79 -14.64
C GLU A 19 -0.64 7.85 -14.25
N LYS A 20 -0.34 6.58 -13.91
CA LYS A 20 -1.35 5.66 -13.37
C LYS A 20 -1.87 6.06 -12.00
N THR A 21 -1.03 6.61 -11.14
CA THR A 21 -1.44 7.05 -9.79
C THR A 21 -2.40 8.24 -9.86
N VAL A 22 -2.15 9.20 -10.75
CA VAL A 22 -2.99 10.39 -10.91
C VAL A 22 -4.34 10.04 -11.56
N SER A 23 -4.40 8.99 -12.35
CA SER A 23 -5.64 8.49 -12.98
C SER A 23 -6.42 7.50 -12.11
N ALA A 24 -5.91 7.16 -10.92
CA ALA A 24 -6.54 6.20 -10.02
C ALA A 24 -7.92 6.67 -9.55
N SER A 25 -8.82 5.70 -9.35
CA SER A 25 -10.17 5.94 -8.86
C SER A 25 -10.19 6.66 -7.51
N GLN A 26 -11.25 7.43 -7.28
CA GLN A 26 -11.52 8.03 -5.98
C GLN A 26 -11.55 6.96 -4.88
N LEU A 27 -10.95 7.26 -3.72
CA LEU A 27 -10.92 6.35 -2.60
C LEU A 27 -12.34 6.11 -2.05
N PRO A 28 -12.73 4.85 -1.79
CA PRO A 28 -13.99 4.55 -1.13
C PRO A 28 -14.05 5.16 0.28
N ASP A 29 -15.26 5.53 0.74
CA ASP A 29 -15.47 6.21 2.03
C ASP A 29 -15.03 5.39 3.26
N TYR A 30 -14.92 4.07 3.12
CA TYR A 30 -14.43 3.17 4.18
C TYR A 30 -12.91 3.18 4.34
N ILE A 31 -12.17 3.77 3.39
CA ILE A 31 -10.74 4.08 3.53
C ILE A 31 -10.63 5.47 4.16
N LYS A 32 -10.39 5.52 5.46
CA LYS A 32 -10.33 6.78 6.23
C LYS A 32 -9.04 7.56 6.00
N LYS A 33 -7.96 6.86 5.66
CA LYS A 33 -6.67 7.49 5.38
C LYS A 33 -5.85 6.61 4.45
N TRP A 34 -5.23 7.22 3.45
CA TRP A 34 -4.20 6.61 2.62
C TRP A 34 -2.99 7.55 2.60
N GLN A 35 -1.99 7.25 3.42
CA GLN A 35 -0.78 8.06 3.51
C GLN A 35 0.37 7.36 2.79
N ALA A 36 0.88 7.98 1.73
CA ALA A 36 2.03 7.48 0.97
C ALA A 36 3.34 8.17 1.38
N PHE A 37 4.44 7.43 1.30
CA PHE A 37 5.82 7.88 1.49
C PHE A 37 6.70 7.25 0.42
N GLY A 38 7.44 8.06 -0.33
CA GLY A 38 8.40 7.59 -1.34
C GLY A 38 9.83 7.69 -0.84
N THR A 39 10.65 6.69 -1.15
CA THR A 39 12.10 6.70 -0.92
C THR A 39 12.84 6.06 -2.09
N PRO A 40 14.06 6.52 -2.39
CA PRO A 40 15.01 5.74 -3.20
C PRO A 40 15.26 4.36 -2.59
N ASP A 41 15.42 3.34 -3.43
CA ASP A 41 15.87 1.98 -3.09
C ASP A 41 17.25 1.71 -3.70
N GLY A 42 18.19 2.63 -3.45
CA GLY A 42 19.52 2.62 -4.05
C GLY A 42 19.46 2.57 -5.57
N ASN A 43 20.11 1.56 -6.15
CA ASN A 43 20.17 1.34 -7.61
C ASN A 43 18.93 0.60 -8.16
N ASN A 44 18.04 0.10 -7.31
CA ASN A 44 16.89 -0.72 -7.75
C ASN A 44 15.69 0.13 -8.19
N GLY A 45 15.70 1.42 -7.91
CA GLY A 45 14.64 2.36 -8.28
C GLY A 45 14.00 3.03 -7.08
N MET A 46 12.69 3.13 -7.11
CA MET A 46 11.87 3.74 -6.07
C MET A 46 11.16 2.67 -5.25
N LYS A 47 11.00 2.95 -3.97
CA LYS A 47 10.16 2.20 -3.04
C LYS A 47 9.13 3.15 -2.43
N VAL A 48 7.89 2.68 -2.31
CA VAL A 48 6.78 3.46 -1.76
C VAL A 48 6.14 2.65 -0.64
N TYR A 49 5.97 3.28 0.51
CA TYR A 49 5.21 2.75 1.64
C TYR A 49 3.87 3.48 1.74
N ASN A 50 2.81 2.75 2.02
CA ASN A 50 1.47 3.29 2.19
C ASN A 50 0.90 2.77 3.50
N LEU A 51 0.55 3.67 4.40
CA LEU A 51 -0.26 3.37 5.57
C LEU A 51 -1.72 3.65 5.25
N ILE A 52 -2.52 2.58 5.22
CA ILE A 52 -3.92 2.62 4.81
C ILE A 52 -4.79 2.28 6.02
N MET A 53 -5.61 3.22 6.48
CA MET A 53 -6.54 3.04 7.60
C MET A 53 -7.94 2.78 7.07
N VAL A 54 -8.53 1.68 7.51
CA VAL A 54 -9.82 1.17 7.04
C VAL A 54 -10.77 1.02 8.22
N GLU A 55 -12.06 1.26 8.00
CA GLU A 55 -13.12 0.92 8.96
C GLU A 55 -13.03 -0.55 9.41
N LYS A 56 -13.45 -0.83 10.66
CA LYS A 56 -13.23 -2.12 11.32
C LYS A 56 -13.84 -3.30 10.54
N ASP A 57 -15.03 -3.11 9.98
CA ASP A 57 -15.82 -4.17 9.34
C ASP A 57 -15.76 -4.10 7.81
N LYS A 58 -14.73 -3.44 7.25
CA LYS A 58 -14.51 -3.25 5.81
C LYS A 58 -13.17 -3.80 5.32
N THR A 59 -12.61 -4.74 6.10
CA THR A 59 -11.29 -5.31 5.87
C THR A 59 -11.22 -6.01 4.51
N ASP A 60 -12.20 -6.86 4.20
CA ASP A 60 -12.21 -7.64 2.95
C ASP A 60 -12.44 -6.76 1.73
N GLU A 61 -13.43 -5.85 1.80
CA GLU A 61 -13.71 -4.90 0.71
C GLU A 61 -12.52 -3.98 0.43
N ALA A 62 -11.81 -3.55 1.47
CA ALA A 62 -10.60 -2.76 1.32
C ALA A 62 -9.45 -3.57 0.71
N LEU A 63 -9.23 -4.81 1.17
CA LEU A 63 -8.19 -5.66 0.60
C LEU A 63 -8.44 -5.94 -0.89
N ILE A 64 -9.69 -6.21 -1.27
CA ILE A 64 -10.10 -6.38 -2.68
C ILE A 64 -9.86 -5.10 -3.47
N PHE A 65 -10.28 -3.94 -2.95
CA PHE A 65 -10.09 -2.66 -3.61
C PHE A 65 -8.60 -2.35 -3.83
N ILE A 66 -7.78 -2.47 -2.78
CA ILE A 66 -6.34 -2.20 -2.87
C ILE A 66 -5.70 -3.16 -3.87
N SER A 67 -6.02 -4.46 -3.81
CA SER A 67 -5.45 -5.45 -4.73
C SER A 67 -5.83 -5.18 -6.18
N LYS A 68 -7.09 -4.80 -6.45
CA LYS A 68 -7.53 -4.38 -7.79
C LYS A 68 -6.76 -3.16 -8.27
N LEU A 69 -6.66 -2.12 -7.44
CA LEU A 69 -5.92 -0.92 -7.78
C LEU A 69 -4.44 -1.23 -8.09
N GLN A 70 -3.78 -2.05 -7.27
CA GLN A 70 -2.37 -2.42 -7.51
C GLN A 70 -2.20 -3.33 -8.73
N SER A 71 -3.20 -4.15 -9.07
CA SER A 71 -3.16 -4.98 -10.28
C SER A 71 -3.07 -4.16 -11.56
N GLU A 72 -3.52 -2.90 -11.56
CA GLU A 72 -3.40 -2.02 -12.72
C GLU A 72 -1.96 -1.59 -13.02
N PHE A 73 -1.06 -1.71 -12.03
CA PHE A 73 0.35 -1.35 -12.15
C PHE A 73 1.23 -2.53 -12.56
N THR A 74 0.74 -3.77 -12.48
CA THR A 74 1.56 -4.97 -12.79
C THR A 74 1.92 -5.11 -14.27
N VAL A 75 1.29 -4.30 -15.14
CA VAL A 75 1.69 -4.16 -16.54
C VAL A 75 3.01 -3.39 -16.71
N ILE A 76 3.44 -2.64 -15.69
CA ILE A 76 4.70 -1.91 -15.69
C ILE A 76 5.83 -2.88 -15.34
N ASP A 77 6.76 -3.06 -16.27
CA ASP A 77 7.91 -3.95 -16.06
C ASP A 77 8.74 -3.53 -14.83
N GLY A 78 9.06 -4.51 -13.98
CA GLY A 78 9.74 -4.32 -12.71
C GLY A 78 8.88 -3.77 -11.56
N TYR A 79 7.59 -3.50 -11.77
CA TYR A 79 6.69 -3.12 -10.69
C TYR A 79 6.32 -4.34 -9.84
N VAL A 80 6.60 -4.28 -8.54
CA VAL A 80 6.20 -5.31 -7.58
C VAL A 80 5.59 -4.67 -6.35
N TRP A 81 4.67 -5.37 -5.70
CA TRP A 81 4.01 -4.86 -4.50
C TRP A 81 3.67 -5.98 -3.53
N LYS A 82 3.48 -5.60 -2.27
CA LYS A 82 2.93 -6.46 -1.21
C LYS A 82 1.99 -5.64 -0.32
N ILE A 83 0.99 -6.31 0.24
CA ILE A 83 0.11 -5.75 1.26
C ILE A 83 0.16 -6.64 2.51
N GLU A 84 0.30 -6.00 3.66
CA GLU A 84 0.38 -6.69 4.95
C GLU A 84 -0.65 -6.06 5.91
N PRO A 85 -1.47 -6.87 6.60
CA PRO A 85 -2.25 -6.37 7.72
C PRO A 85 -1.30 -5.96 8.84
N CYS A 86 -1.57 -4.81 9.46
CA CYS A 86 -0.77 -4.29 10.56
C CYS A 86 -1.58 -4.24 11.85
N MET A 87 -0.87 -4.56 12.93
CA MET A 87 -1.34 -4.43 14.30
C MET A 87 -0.55 -3.30 14.98
N GLY A 88 -1.21 -2.53 15.85
CA GLY A 88 -0.49 -1.58 16.69
C GLY A 88 0.49 -2.29 17.61
N VAL A 89 1.63 -1.67 17.93
CA VAL A 89 2.67 -2.30 18.75
C VAL A 89 2.11 -2.79 20.09
N GLN A 90 1.25 -2.00 20.75
CA GLN A 90 0.61 -2.41 22.01
C GLN A 90 -0.25 -3.66 21.87
N ASP A 91 -0.98 -3.81 20.76
CA ASP A 91 -1.79 -5.02 20.54
C ASP A 91 -0.90 -6.21 20.18
N ALA A 92 0.21 -5.98 19.46
CA ALA A 92 1.18 -7.03 19.17
C ALA A 92 1.83 -7.57 20.45
N LEU A 93 2.13 -6.71 21.43
CA LEU A 93 2.65 -7.13 22.74
C LEU A 93 1.64 -7.99 23.52
N LYS A 94 0.34 -7.64 23.47
CA LYS A 94 -0.72 -8.47 24.09
C LYS A 94 -0.78 -9.88 23.51
N VAL A 95 -0.57 -10.04 22.19
CA VAL A 95 -0.53 -11.37 21.55
C VAL A 95 0.65 -12.21 22.06
N LEU A 96 1.75 -11.55 22.41
CA LEU A 96 2.96 -12.19 22.93
C LEU A 96 2.94 -12.39 24.45
N GLU A 97 1.86 -11.98 25.13
CA GLU A 97 1.74 -12.00 26.60
C GLU A 97 2.88 -11.23 27.29
N ILE A 98 3.34 -10.13 26.67
CA ILE A 98 4.35 -9.23 27.23
C ILE A 98 3.65 -7.95 27.69
N ASP A 99 3.72 -7.69 29.00
CA ASP A 99 3.17 -6.49 29.66
C ASP A 99 4.02 -5.23 29.45
#